data_AF-A0A4D4LQ74-F1
#
_entry.id   AF-A0A4D4LQ74-F1
#
_cell.length_a   1.000
_cell.length_b   1.000
_cell.length_c   1.000
_cell.angle_alpha   90.00
_cell.angle_beta   90.00
_cell.angle_gamma   90.00
#
_symmetry.space_group_name_H-M   'P 1'
#
loop_
_entity.id
_entity.type
_entity.pdbx_description
1 polymer ?
#
loop_
_entity_poly.entity_id
_entity_poly.type
_entity_poly.pdbx_seq_one_letter_code
_entity_poly.pdbx_strand_id
1 'polypeptide(L)'
;MAADPALLALYERLDALAEAPTDDPRIPALAAELVAAVPDEVFAAISAEGQVVAGFQEALLAEYAPAQAEVVRRVMEAFMRRSRG
;
A
#
# COMPACT_ATOMS: atom_id res chain seq x y z
N MET A 1 -18.59 11.47 10.65
CA MET A 1 -17.64 10.46 11.19
C MET A 1 -16.27 11.08 11.07
N ALA A 2 -15.60 11.39 12.19
CA ALA A 2 -14.20 11.80 12.13
C ALA A 2 -13.40 10.58 11.63
N ALA A 3 -12.54 10.76 10.64
CA ALA A 3 -11.60 9.73 10.25
C ALA A 3 -10.79 9.31 11.49
N ASP A 4 -10.47 8.02 11.61
CA ASP A 4 -9.61 7.53 12.67
C ASP A 4 -8.30 8.35 12.66
N PRO A 5 -7.92 9.01 13.77
CA PRO A 5 -6.69 9.80 13.82
C PRO A 5 -5.45 8.98 13.46
N ALA A 6 -5.45 7.66 13.70
CA ALA A 6 -4.36 6.78 13.28
C ALA A 6 -4.29 6.64 11.75
N LEU A 7 -5.44 6.60 11.08
CA LEU A 7 -5.52 6.54 9.62
C LEU A 7 -5.04 7.84 8.99
N LEU A 8 -5.40 8.99 9.58
CA LEU A 8 -4.91 10.30 9.14
C LEU A 8 -3.38 10.39 9.23
N ALA A 9 -2.79 9.93 10.34
CA ALA A 9 -1.34 9.92 10.51
C ALA A 9 -0.62 9.04 9.46
N LEU A 10 -1.22 7.94 9.02
CA LEU A 10 -0.68 7.11 7.94
C LEU A 10 -0.71 7.84 6.59
N TYR A 11 -1.79 8.56 6.29
CA TYR A 11 -1.88 9.36 5.07
C TYR A 11 -0.89 10.52 5.06
N GLU A 12 -0.75 11.26 6.17
CA GLU A 12 0.25 12.33 6.28
C GLU A 12 1.68 11.82 6.08
N ARG A 13 1.99 10.63 6.59
CA ARG A 13 3.29 9.99 6.37
C ARG A 13 3.52 9.57 4.93
N LEU A 14 2.46 9.17 4.22
CA LEU A 14 2.53 8.90 2.79
C LEU A 14 2.76 10.20 2.01
N ASP A 15 2.05 11.28 2.34
CA ASP A 15 2.24 12.60 1.71
C ASP A 15 3.64 13.17 1.95
N ALA A 16 4.20 12.96 3.14
CA ALA A 16 5.57 13.35 3.45
C ALA A 16 6.66 12.62 2.62
N LEU A 17 6.28 11.58 1.87
CA LEU A 17 7.16 10.88 0.93
C LEU A 17 7.06 11.43 -0.50
N ALA A 18 6.17 12.37 -0.80
CA ALA A 18 6.00 12.90 -2.15
C ALA A 18 7.30 13.45 -2.77
N GLU A 19 8.18 14.01 -1.94
CA GLU A 19 9.48 14.55 -2.35
C GLU A 19 10.67 13.66 -1.96
N ALA A 20 10.41 12.49 -1.37
CA ALA A 20 11.45 11.58 -0.90
C ALA A 20 11.99 10.69 -2.03
N PRO A 21 13.25 10.21 -1.93
CA PRO A 21 13.79 9.25 -2.87
C PRO A 21 13.21 7.84 -2.65
N THR A 22 13.25 7.00 -3.67
CA THR A 22 12.66 5.64 -3.66
C THR A 22 13.32 4.67 -2.67
N ASP A 23 14.53 4.98 -2.22
CA ASP A 23 15.30 4.24 -1.22
C ASP A 23 15.14 4.78 0.21
N ASP A 24 14.20 5.71 0.43
CA ASP A 24 13.96 6.30 1.75
C ASP A 24 13.67 5.21 2.81
N PRO A 25 14.37 5.24 3.96
CA PRO A 25 14.28 4.20 4.99
C PRO A 25 12.91 4.12 5.67
N ARG A 26 12.04 5.12 5.50
CA ARG A 26 10.68 5.15 6.06
C ARG A 26 9.73 4.24 5.28
N ILE A 27 10.03 3.92 4.02
CA ILE A 27 9.11 3.22 3.13
C ILE A 27 8.76 1.81 3.64
N PRO A 28 9.72 0.95 4.05
CA PRO A 28 9.39 -0.40 4.52
C PRO A 28 8.48 -0.40 5.76
N ALA A 29 8.74 0.52 6.71
CA ALA A 29 7.93 0.66 7.91
C ALA A 29 6.50 1.12 7.59
N LEU A 30 6.36 2.15 6.76
CA LEU A 30 5.05 2.66 6.36
C LEU A 30 4.23 1.61 5.60
N ALA A 31 4.86 0.84 4.71
CA ALA A 31 4.18 -0.24 4.00
C ALA A 31 3.67 -1.33 4.96
N ALA A 32 4.46 -1.72 5.97
CA ALA A 32 4.04 -2.71 6.95
C ALA A 32 2.86 -2.21 7.81
N GLU A 33 2.88 -0.94 8.20
CA GLU A 33 1.80 -0.32 8.98
C GLU A 33 0.50 -0.22 8.17
N LEU A 34 0.58 0.15 6.89
CA LEU A 34 -0.58 0.16 5.99
C LEU A 34 -1.19 -1.24 5.82
N VAL A 35 -0.35 -2.27 5.71
CA VAL A 35 -0.82 -3.66 5.64
C VAL A 35 -1.52 -4.08 6.93
N ALA A 36 -0.96 -3.72 8.09
CA ALA A 36 -1.53 -4.04 9.40
C ALA A 36 -2.82 -3.28 9.71
N ALA A 37 -3.04 -2.12 9.08
CA ALA A 37 -4.27 -1.36 9.21
C ALA A 37 -5.46 -1.98 8.44
N VAL A 38 -5.20 -2.91 7.52
CA VAL A 38 -6.25 -3.61 6.78
C VAL A 38 -6.77 -4.80 7.60
N PRO A 39 -8.08 -4.88 7.88
CA PRO A 39 -8.66 -6.00 8.61
C PRO A 39 -8.49 -7.34 7.89
N ASP A 40 -8.35 -8.42 8.66
CA ASP A 40 -8.20 -9.78 8.13
C ASP A 40 -9.38 -10.23 7.27
N GLU A 41 -10.58 -9.74 7.57
CA GLU A 41 -11.78 -10.01 6.80
C GLU A 41 -11.70 -9.45 5.37
N VAL A 42 -11.01 -8.32 5.18
CA VAL A 42 -10.78 -7.73 3.85
C VAL A 42 -9.83 -8.63 3.06
N PHE A 43 -8.82 -9.20 3.70
CA PHE A 43 -7.92 -10.17 3.06
C PHE A 43 -8.65 -11.45 2.66
N ALA A 44 -9.52 -11.97 3.53
CA ALA A 44 -10.32 -13.17 3.24
C ALA A 44 -11.32 -12.97 2.08
N ALA A 45 -11.76 -11.72 1.86
CA ALA A 45 -12.64 -11.37 0.75
C ALA A 45 -11.90 -11.22 -0.60
N ILE A 46 -10.57 -11.09 -0.60
CA ILE A 46 -9.78 -11.07 -1.82
C ILE A 46 -9.63 -12.50 -2.32
N SER A 47 -10.58 -12.92 -3.18
CA SER A 47 -10.52 -14.23 -3.84
C SER A 47 -9.25 -14.34 -4.69
N ALA A 48 -8.58 -15.49 -4.63
CA ALA A 48 -7.47 -15.83 -5.53
C ALA A 48 -7.84 -15.83 -7.03
N GLU A 49 -9.15 -15.79 -7.32
CA GLU A 49 -9.75 -15.69 -8.66
C GLU A 49 -9.75 -14.26 -9.23
N GLY A 50 -9.20 -13.28 -8.49
CA GLY A 50 -9.04 -11.92 -8.99
C GLY A 50 -8.22 -11.88 -10.29
N GLN A 51 -8.80 -11.32 -11.34
CA GLN A 51 -8.14 -11.24 -12.64
C GLN A 51 -6.98 -10.24 -12.56
N VAL A 52 -5.74 -10.72 -12.73
CA VAL A 52 -4.57 -9.85 -12.86
C VAL A 52 -4.64 -9.15 -14.21
N VAL A 53 -4.98 -7.87 -14.20
CA VAL A 53 -4.97 -7.04 -15.39
C VAL A 53 -3.53 -6.58 -15.64
N ALA A 54 -2.90 -7.10 -16.68
CA ALA A 54 -1.55 -6.68 -17.08
C ALA A 54 -1.52 -5.16 -17.33
N GLY A 55 -0.52 -4.47 -16.79
CA GLY A 55 -0.37 -3.01 -16.94
C GLY A 55 -1.17 -2.16 -15.94
N PHE A 56 -2.14 -2.75 -15.21
CA PHE A 56 -2.93 -1.99 -14.22
C PHE A 56 -2.07 -1.55 -13.04
N GLN A 57 -1.15 -2.40 -12.58
CA GLN A 57 -0.24 -2.05 -11.49
C GLN A 57 0.66 -0.87 -11.90
N GLU A 58 1.27 -0.92 -13.09
CA GLU A 58 2.13 0.14 -13.60
C GLU A 58 1.35 1.46 -13.79
N ALA A 59 0.13 1.38 -14.32
CA ALA A 59 -0.73 2.55 -14.48
C ALA A 59 -1.13 3.16 -13.13
N LEU A 60 -1.52 2.33 -12.16
CA LEU A 60 -1.85 2.78 -10.80
C LEU A 60 -0.64 3.42 -10.11
N LEU A 61 0.53 2.79 -10.20
CA LEU A 61 1.75 3.30 -9.58
C LEU A 61 2.23 4.61 -10.21
N ALA A 62 1.92 4.85 -11.49
CA ALA A 62 2.24 6.11 -12.17
C ALA A 62 1.46 7.32 -11.62
N GLU A 63 0.39 7.11 -10.86
CA GLU A 63 -0.36 8.18 -10.20
C GLU A 63 0.34 8.71 -8.93
N TYR A 64 1.38 8.02 -8.45
CA TYR A 64 2.09 8.35 -7.22
C TYR A 64 3.49 8.90 -7.48
N ALA A 65 4.00 9.71 -6.56
CA ALA A 65 5.42 10.07 -6.55
C ALA A 65 6.29 8.81 -6.34
N PRO A 66 7.57 8.81 -6.76
CA PRO A 66 8.40 7.60 -6.76
C PRO A 66 8.47 6.84 -5.43
N ALA A 67 8.63 7.53 -4.30
CA ALA A 67 8.66 6.89 -2.99
C ALA A 67 7.27 6.41 -2.52
N GLN A 68 6.21 7.14 -2.85
CA GLN A 68 4.83 6.72 -2.56
C GLN A 68 4.44 5.49 -3.37
N ALA A 69 4.78 5.47 -4.66
CA ALA A 69 4.59 4.31 -5.54
C ALA A 69 5.28 3.07 -4.96
N GLU A 70 6.49 3.23 -4.41
CA GLU A 70 7.21 2.14 -3.77
C GLU A 70 6.53 1.63 -2.48
N VAL A 71 5.91 2.51 -1.68
CA VAL A 71 5.04 2.09 -0.56
C VAL A 71 3.90 1.22 -1.09
N VAL A 72 3.15 1.72 -2.07
CA VAL A 72 1.97 1.05 -2.65
C VAL A 72 2.35 -0.30 -3.25
N ARG A 73 3.47 -0.36 -3.98
CA ARG A 73 4.02 -1.60 -4.55
C ARG A 73 4.28 -2.64 -3.45
N ARG A 74 4.94 -2.26 -2.35
CA ARG A 74 5.22 -3.16 -1.22
C ARG A 74 3.96 -3.64 -0.52
N VAL A 75 2.93 -2.79 -0.40
CA VAL A 75 1.62 -3.16 0.14
C VAL A 75 0.95 -4.22 -0.75
N MET A 76 0.89 -3.99 -2.07
CA MET A 76 0.32 -4.96 -3.03
C MET A 76 1.05 -6.31 -2.97
N GLU A 77 2.39 -6.31 -2.90
CA GLU A 77 3.17 -7.54 -2.75
C GLU A 77 2.88 -8.28 -1.44
N ALA A 78 2.73 -7.55 -0.33
CA ALA A 78 2.37 -8.15 0.95
C ALA A 78 0.97 -8.80 0.87
N PHE A 79 0.02 -8.15 0.19
CA PHE A 79 -1.33 -8.66 0.02
C PHE A 79 -1.33 -9.94 -0.82
N MET A 80 -0.61 -9.94 -1.96
CA MET A 80 -0.46 -11.14 -2.80
C MET A 80 0.25 -12.29 -2.08
N ARG A 81 1.21 -12.00 -1.19
CA ARG A 81 1.84 -13.04 -0.36
C ARG A 81 0.85 -13.62 0.64
N ARG A 82 0.02 -12.79 1.27
CA ARG A 82 -0.99 -13.22 2.26
C ARG A 82 -2.15 -13.98 1.63
N SER A 83 -2.55 -13.66 0.40
CA SER A 83 -3.65 -14.36 -0.30
C SER A 83 -3.26 -15.72 -0.87
N ARG A 84 -1.95 -16.00 -1.01
CA ARG A 84 -1.42 -17.27 -1.55
C ARG A 84 -1.03 -18.28 -0.46
N GLY A 85 -1.04 -17.89 0.81
CA GLY A 85 -0.75 -18.74 1.98
C GLY A 85 -2.02 -19.13 2.69
#